data_AF-T1IBS7-F1
#
_entry.id   AF-T1IBS7-F1
#
_cell.length_a   1.000
_cell.length_b   1.000
_cell.length_c   1.000
_cell.angle_alpha   90.00
_cell.angle_beta   90.00
_cell.angle_gamma   90.00
#
_symmetry.space_group_name_H-M   'P 1'
#
loop_
_entity.id
_entity.type
_entity.pdbx_description
1 polymer ?
#
loop_
_entity_poly.entity_id
_entity_poly.type
_entity_poly.pdbx_seq_one_letter_code
_entity_poly.pdbx_strand_id
1 'polypeptide(L)'
;MDESKLIELLTKFKDEIKQDVNLKFKEMSNLLEEKFTQLKKSVEVHENKISFLEREWRRQDIYISEDFSYETRAKRKELFGPMVEARKAGKIAYIRYDKLIIKEPSDKFIGSKRMLESSPKFQEVNKKENKRHKTEVKQLARSFSTRDISHFFRDGSDSDGSTSQSSKGNRGRKRED
;
A
#
# COMPACT_ATOMS: atom_id res chain seq x y z
N MET A 1 15.75 -72.62 25.81
CA MET A 1 15.38 -71.89 24.59
C MET A 1 16.59 -71.90 23.68
N ASP A 2 16.42 -72.18 22.40
CA ASP A 2 17.53 -72.17 21.44
C ASP A 2 17.99 -70.72 21.20
N GLU A 3 19.30 -70.46 21.26
CA GLU A 3 19.89 -69.13 21.07
C GLU A 3 19.44 -68.49 19.74
N SER A 4 19.26 -69.30 18.70
CA SER A 4 18.78 -68.87 17.39
C SER A 4 17.38 -68.22 17.44
N LYS A 5 16.46 -68.75 18.27
CA LYS A 5 15.12 -68.18 18.44
C LYS A 5 15.18 -66.83 19.17
N LEU A 6 16.10 -66.68 20.12
CA LEU A 6 16.30 -65.43 20.85
C LEU A 6 16.83 -64.33 19.91
N ILE A 7 17.79 -64.66 19.05
CA ILE A 7 18.34 -63.74 18.05
C ILE A 7 17.24 -63.29 17.08
N GLU A 8 16.42 -64.22 16.58
CA GLU A 8 15.32 -63.91 15.67
C GLU A 8 14.27 -62.96 16.31
N LEU A 9 13.99 -63.15 17.60
CA LEU A 9 13.07 -62.31 18.35
C LEU A 9 13.64 -60.89 18.56
N LEU A 10 14.93 -60.78 18.86
CA LEU A 10 15.64 -59.51 18.99
C LEU A 10 15.71 -58.75 17.66
N THR A 11 15.91 -59.45 16.54
CA THR A 11 15.92 -58.81 15.21
C THR A 11 14.53 -58.28 14.85
N LYS A 12 13.48 -59.07 15.09
CA LYS A 12 12.09 -58.63 14.87
C LYS A 12 11.75 -57.39 15.68
N PHE A 13 12.08 -57.40 16.97
CA PHE A 13 11.86 -56.26 17.86
C PHE A 13 12.63 -55.01 17.42
N LYS A 14 13.88 -55.16 16.97
CA LYS A 14 14.69 -54.05 16.43
C LYS A 14 14.05 -53.45 15.17
N ASP A 15 13.56 -54.30 14.27
CA ASP A 15 12.93 -53.86 13.03
C ASP A 15 11.60 -53.15 13.30
N GLU A 16 10.83 -53.63 14.27
CA GLU A 16 9.56 -53.02 14.71
C GLU A 16 9.80 -51.61 15.28
N ILE A 17 10.78 -51.44 16.18
CA ILE A 17 11.18 -50.13 16.69
C ILE A 17 11.61 -49.20 15.55
N LYS A 18 12.39 -49.72 14.59
CA LYS A 18 12.88 -48.91 13.46
C LYS A 18 11.72 -48.46 12.56
N GLN A 19 10.73 -49.32 12.35
CA GLN A 19 9.52 -48.97 11.60
C GLN A 19 8.71 -47.89 12.32
N ASP A 20 8.46 -48.04 13.62
CA ASP A 20 7.71 -47.07 14.42
C ASP A 20 8.37 -45.68 14.43
N VAL A 21 9.70 -45.63 14.59
CA VAL A 21 10.45 -44.37 14.54
C VAL A 21 10.34 -43.72 13.16
N ASN A 22 10.46 -44.50 12.09
CA ASN A 22 10.33 -43.99 10.73
C ASN A 22 8.91 -43.49 10.44
N LEU A 23 7.89 -44.17 10.96
CA LEU A 23 6.49 -43.82 10.75
C LEU A 23 6.17 -42.49 11.45
N LYS A 24 6.58 -42.32 12.71
CA LYS A 24 6.49 -41.05 13.44
C LYS A 24 7.24 -39.92 12.74
N PHE A 25 8.43 -40.21 12.19
CA PHE A 25 9.21 -39.21 11.46
C PHE A 25 8.47 -38.73 10.19
N LYS A 26 7.86 -39.65 9.44
CA LYS A 26 7.05 -39.30 8.26
C LYS A 26 5.83 -38.45 8.63
N GLU A 27 5.12 -38.80 9.70
CA GLU A 27 3.98 -38.01 10.19
C GLU A 27 4.40 -36.58 10.55
N MET A 28 5.52 -36.42 11.26
CA MET A 28 6.05 -35.10 11.58
C MET A 28 6.48 -34.32 10.33
N SER A 29 7.09 -34.98 9.35
CA SER A 29 7.45 -34.36 8.07
C SER A 29 6.22 -33.82 7.34
N ASN A 30 5.16 -34.62 7.24
CA ASN A 30 3.92 -34.23 6.59
C ASN A 30 3.27 -33.03 7.31
N LEU A 31 3.21 -33.06 8.64
CA LEU A 31 2.67 -31.94 9.43
C LEU A 31 3.47 -30.65 9.22
N LEU A 32 4.80 -30.77 9.09
CA LEU A 32 5.67 -29.63 8.82
C LEU A 32 5.41 -29.05 7.42
N GLU A 33 5.27 -29.90 6.41
CA GLU A 33 4.94 -29.50 5.04
C GLU A 33 3.58 -28.78 4.98
N GLU A 34 2.57 -29.30 5.65
CA GLU A 34 1.26 -28.66 5.74
C GLU A 34 1.35 -27.26 6.36
N LYS A 35 2.04 -27.11 7.50
CA LYS A 35 2.25 -25.79 8.12
C LYS A 35 3.03 -24.84 7.21
N PHE A 36 4.04 -25.34 6.51
CA PHE A 36 4.82 -24.55 5.57
C PHE A 36 3.96 -24.05 4.40
N THR A 37 3.12 -24.91 3.83
CA THR A 37 2.20 -24.51 2.74
C THR A 37 1.17 -23.48 3.21
N GLN A 38 0.63 -23.62 4.42
CA GLN A 38 -0.28 -22.63 5.02
C GLN A 38 0.40 -21.28 5.19
N LEU A 39 1.61 -21.27 5.74
CA LEU A 39 2.38 -20.04 5.93
C LEU A 39 2.71 -19.37 4.59
N LYS A 40 3.12 -20.15 3.59
CA LYS A 40 3.43 -19.65 2.25
C LYS A 40 2.23 -18.94 1.61
N LYS A 41 1.02 -19.52 1.72
CA LYS A 41 -0.22 -18.87 1.27
C LYS A 41 -0.47 -17.55 2.00
N SER A 42 -0.26 -17.52 3.31
CA SER A 42 -0.42 -16.29 4.10
C SER A 42 0.54 -15.19 3.63
N VAL A 43 1.81 -15.55 3.41
CA VAL A 43 2.84 -14.61 2.92
C VAL A 43 2.45 -14.07 1.55
N GLU A 44 2.05 -14.92 0.62
CA GLU A 44 1.63 -14.51 -0.73
C GLU A 44 0.44 -13.53 -0.70
N VAL A 45 -0.56 -13.79 0.17
CA VAL A 45 -1.68 -12.86 0.37
C VAL A 45 -1.19 -11.50 0.88
N HIS A 46 -0.26 -11.48 1.83
CA HIS A 46 0.30 -10.23 2.36
C HIS A 46 1.13 -9.48 1.31
N GLU A 47 1.94 -10.18 0.52
CA GLU A 47 2.72 -9.59 -0.58
C GLU A 47 1.81 -8.96 -1.64
N ASN A 48 0.74 -9.65 -2.02
CA ASN A 48 -0.27 -9.12 -2.94
C ASN A 48 -0.97 -7.88 -2.38
N LYS A 49 -1.29 -7.88 -1.08
CA LYS A 49 -1.88 -6.72 -0.41
C LYS A 49 -0.92 -5.52 -0.37
N ILE A 50 0.35 -5.77 -0.04
CA ILE A 50 1.39 -4.73 0.01
C ILE A 50 1.57 -4.12 -1.39
N SER A 51 1.75 -4.95 -2.43
CA SER A 51 1.96 -4.46 -3.79
C SER A 51 0.75 -3.69 -4.34
N PHE A 52 -0.48 -4.05 -3.94
CA PHE A 52 -1.68 -3.29 -4.26
C PHE A 52 -1.68 -1.92 -3.56
N LEU A 53 -1.43 -1.88 -2.25
CA LEU A 53 -1.35 -0.62 -1.50
C LEU A 53 -0.24 0.28 -2.05
N GLU A 54 0.91 -0.31 -2.40
CA GLU A 54 2.00 0.37 -3.08
C GLU A 54 1.69 0.81 -4.53
N ARG A 55 0.60 0.35 -5.12
CA ARG A 55 0.16 0.87 -6.43
C ARG A 55 -0.78 2.03 -6.22
N GLU A 56 -1.73 1.89 -5.31
CA GLU A 56 -2.76 2.90 -5.05
C GLU A 56 -2.19 4.15 -4.37
N TRP A 57 -1.26 4.03 -3.42
CA TRP A 57 -0.61 5.19 -2.78
C TRP A 57 0.16 6.09 -3.76
N ARG A 58 0.56 5.55 -4.92
CA ARG A 58 1.31 6.26 -5.98
C ARG A 58 0.37 7.00 -6.91
N ARG A 59 -0.90 6.57 -6.97
CA ARG A 59 -1.94 7.10 -7.86
C ARG A 59 -2.85 8.10 -7.18
N GLN A 60 -3.00 7.99 -5.86
CA GLN A 60 -3.90 8.80 -5.06
C GLN A 60 -3.11 9.44 -3.91
N ASP A 61 -3.49 10.67 -3.50
CA ASP A 61 -2.99 11.32 -2.28
C ASP A 61 -3.55 10.63 -1.02
N ILE A 62 -3.22 9.35 -0.83
CA ILE A 62 -3.66 8.56 0.32
C ILE A 62 -2.67 8.77 1.45
N TYR A 63 -3.18 9.27 2.57
CA TYR A 63 -2.42 9.36 3.82
C TYR A 63 -2.49 8.04 4.58
N ILE A 64 -1.35 7.34 4.68
CA ILE A 64 -1.20 6.12 5.48
C ILE A 64 -0.60 6.50 6.83
N SER A 65 -1.36 6.24 7.89
CA SER A 65 -0.89 6.38 9.27
C SER A 65 -0.55 5.03 9.88
N GLU A 66 0.45 5.01 10.77
CA GLU A 66 0.76 3.83 11.58
C GLU A 66 -0.45 3.41 12.45
N ASP A 67 -0.64 2.10 12.61
CA ASP A 67 -1.69 1.54 13.46
C ASP A 67 -1.23 1.51 14.93
N PHE A 68 -1.36 2.66 15.59
CA PHE A 68 -1.04 2.78 17.01
C PHE A 68 -2.18 2.30 17.91
N SER A 69 -1.80 1.72 19.06
CA SER A 69 -2.72 1.42 20.16
C SER A 69 -3.48 2.67 20.63
N TYR A 70 -4.65 2.47 21.24
CA TYR A 70 -5.53 3.55 21.70
C TYR A 70 -4.80 4.55 22.62
N GLU A 71 -4.05 4.03 23.60
CA GLU A 71 -3.27 4.84 24.56
C GLU A 71 -2.24 5.73 23.86
N THR A 72 -1.50 5.16 22.91
CA THR A 72 -0.49 5.90 22.14
C THR A 72 -1.15 7.01 21.32
N ARG A 73 -2.32 6.74 20.74
CA ARG A 73 -3.08 7.72 19.96
C ARG A 73 -3.58 8.88 20.82
N ALA A 74 -4.03 8.60 22.05
CA ALA A 74 -4.46 9.62 23.00
C ALA A 74 -3.29 10.55 23.38
N LYS A 75 -2.16 9.98 23.81
CA LYS A 75 -0.93 10.74 24.12
C LYS A 75 -0.47 11.62 22.95
N ARG A 76 -0.53 11.10 21.72
CA ARG A 76 -0.17 11.87 20.51
C ARG A 76 -1.07 13.07 20.27
N LYS A 77 -2.36 12.97 20.57
CA LYS A 77 -3.29 14.11 20.47
C LYS A 77 -2.94 15.20 21.48
N GLU A 78 -2.58 14.82 22.70
CA GLU A 78 -2.15 15.76 23.75
C GLU A 78 -0.84 16.47 23.36
N LEU A 79 0.14 15.72 22.87
CA LEU A 79 1.46 16.25 22.46
C LEU A 79 1.40 17.13 21.19
N PHE A 80 0.29 17.11 20.46
CA PHE A 80 0.14 17.87 19.23
C PHE A 80 0.15 19.39 19.50
N GLY A 81 -0.49 19.85 20.58
CA GLY A 81 -0.51 21.27 20.95
C GLY A 81 0.90 21.84 21.20
N PRO A 82 1.66 21.27 22.14
CA PRO A 82 3.04 21.69 22.42
C PRO A 82 3.97 21.59 21.19
N MET A 83 3.76 20.61 20.31
CA MET A 83 4.51 20.51 19.05
C MET A 83 4.26 21.71 18.13
N VAL A 84 3.00 22.14 18.00
CA VAL A 84 2.62 23.29 17.17
C VAL A 84 3.20 24.59 17.75
N GLU A 85 3.17 24.76 19.07
CA GLU A 85 3.78 25.91 19.75
C GLU A 85 5.29 25.99 19.53
N ALA A 86 6.00 24.87 19.69
CA ALA A 86 7.43 24.80 19.43
C ALA A 86 7.78 25.15 17.97
N ARG A 87 6.95 24.72 17.00
CA ARG A 87 7.10 25.09 15.58
C ARG A 87 6.87 26.58 15.34
N LYS A 88 5.85 27.16 15.98
CA LYS A 88 5.58 28.61 15.91
C LYS A 88 6.74 29.43 16.49
N ALA A 89 7.41 28.92 17.53
CA ALA A 89 8.62 29.52 18.10
C ALA A 89 9.88 29.35 17.23
N GLY A 90 9.78 28.74 16.04
CA GLY A 90 10.91 28.54 15.12
C GLY A 90 11.79 27.32 15.44
N LYS A 91 11.37 26.44 16.36
CA LYS A 91 12.08 25.19 16.67
C LYS A 91 11.61 24.05 15.75
N ILE A 92 12.47 23.07 15.52
CA ILE A 92 12.13 21.87 14.76
C ILE A 92 11.50 20.85 15.73
N ALA A 93 10.18 20.70 15.69
CA ALA A 93 9.47 19.78 16.57
C ALA A 93 8.68 18.69 15.82
N TYR A 94 8.76 17.44 16.30
CA TYR A 94 8.02 16.30 15.75
C TYR A 94 7.72 15.26 16.83
N ILE A 95 6.63 14.50 16.65
CA ILE A 95 6.22 13.43 17.57
C ILE A 95 6.66 12.08 17.01
N ARG A 96 7.49 11.35 17.77
CA ARG A 96 7.89 9.97 17.45
C ARG A 96 7.30 9.03 18.50
N TYR A 97 6.47 8.08 18.07
CA TYR A 97 5.62 7.28 18.96
C TYR A 97 4.82 8.16 19.94
N ASP A 98 5.11 8.08 21.24
CA ASP A 98 4.47 8.78 22.34
C ASP A 98 5.33 9.91 22.93
N LYS A 99 6.36 10.36 22.20
CA LYS A 99 7.30 11.37 22.66
C LYS A 99 7.38 12.57 21.71
N LEU A 100 7.40 13.77 22.29
CA LEU A 100 7.67 15.01 21.58
C LEU A 100 9.19 15.26 21.56
N ILE A 101 9.74 15.43 20.37
CA ILE A 101 11.16 15.77 20.16
C ILE A 101 11.22 17.20 19.64
N ILE A 102 11.97 18.06 20.32
CA ILE A 102 12.21 19.45 19.94
C ILE A 102 13.71 19.60 19.71
N LYS A 103 14.09 20.14 18.55
CA LYS A 103 15.47 20.43 18.17
C LYS A 103 15.62 21.90 17.82
N GLU A 104 16.79 22.45 18.09
CA GLU A 104 17.12 23.80 17.66
C GLU A 104 17.52 23.80 16.17
N PRO A 105 17.21 24.85 15.40
CA PRO A 105 17.52 24.91 13.98
C PRO A 105 19.04 24.90 13.70
N SER A 106 19.87 25.23 14.68
CA SER A 106 21.34 25.21 14.63
C SER A 106 21.95 23.84 14.95
N ASP A 107 21.16 22.89 15.47
CA ASP A 107 21.57 21.49 15.61
C ASP A 107 21.60 20.87 14.21
N LYS A 108 22.59 21.32 13.43
CA LYS A 108 22.91 20.77 12.12
C LYS A 108 22.97 19.26 12.30
N PHE A 109 22.16 18.57 11.51
CA PHE A 109 22.35 17.17 11.19
C PHE A 109 23.85 16.93 10.99
N ILE A 110 24.51 16.34 11.99
CA ILE A 110 25.84 15.77 11.87
C ILE A 110 25.66 14.60 10.90
N GLY A 111 25.66 14.87 9.60
CA GLY A 111 25.38 13.87 8.57
C GLY A 111 24.98 14.38 7.19
N SER A 112 24.42 15.59 7.03
CA SER A 112 24.01 16.07 5.69
C SER A 112 25.03 17.04 5.10
N LYS A 113 26.05 16.52 4.41
CA LYS A 113 27.01 17.28 3.59
C LYS A 113 26.43 17.83 2.28
N ARG A 114 25.15 18.19 2.23
CA ARG A 114 24.59 18.88 1.05
C ARG A 114 24.44 20.35 1.38
N MET A 115 25.47 21.12 1.03
CA MET A 115 25.40 22.57 1.00
C MET A 115 24.33 22.96 -0.02
N LEU A 116 23.28 23.66 0.44
CA LEU A 116 22.36 24.38 -0.44
C LEU A 116 23.08 25.66 -0.89
N GLU A 117 24.10 25.51 -1.73
CA GLU A 117 24.67 26.66 -2.40
C GLU A 117 23.73 27.04 -3.54
N SER A 118 23.09 28.19 -3.37
CA SER A 118 22.44 29.00 -4.39
C SER A 118 21.74 28.24 -5.51
N SER A 119 20.46 27.92 -5.31
CA SER A 119 19.57 27.63 -6.43
C SER A 119 19.67 28.78 -7.44
N PRO A 120 19.86 28.51 -8.75
CA PRO A 120 20.07 29.57 -9.73
C PRO A 120 18.83 30.48 -9.75
N LYS A 121 19.03 31.78 -9.50
CA LYS A 121 17.97 32.77 -9.65
C LYS A 121 17.55 32.77 -11.12
N PHE A 122 16.31 32.38 -11.39
CA PHE A 122 15.71 32.47 -12.71
C PHE A 122 15.75 33.94 -13.15
N GLN A 123 16.58 34.28 -14.14
CA GLN A 123 16.56 35.61 -14.74
C GLN A 123 15.27 35.74 -15.54
N GLU A 124 14.43 36.72 -15.20
CA GLU A 124 13.26 37.06 -16.00
C GLU A 124 13.71 37.49 -17.39
N VAL A 125 13.53 36.60 -18.36
CA VAL A 125 13.74 36.94 -19.77
C VAL A 125 12.59 37.84 -20.20
N ASN A 126 12.95 39.09 -20.50
CA ASN A 126 12.10 40.16 -21.01
C ASN A 126 11.08 39.65 -22.05
N LYS A 127 9.80 39.87 -21.76
CA LYS A 127 8.68 39.69 -22.71
C LYS A 127 8.89 40.64 -23.90
N LYS A 128 9.27 40.10 -25.05
CA LYS A 128 9.07 40.79 -26.33
C LYS A 128 7.63 40.59 -26.77
N GLU A 129 6.89 41.69 -26.81
CA GLU A 129 5.53 41.80 -27.33
C GLU A 129 5.48 41.39 -28.80
N ASN A 130 4.85 40.26 -29.10
CA ASN A 130 4.38 39.98 -30.45
C ASN A 130 2.91 40.37 -30.54
N LYS A 131 2.68 41.52 -31.18
CA LYS A 131 1.35 42.00 -31.61
C LYS A 131 0.71 40.96 -32.52
N ARG A 132 -0.40 40.36 -32.10
CA ARG A 132 -1.38 39.72 -33.00
C ARG A 132 -2.79 40.07 -32.56
N HIS A 133 -3.61 40.28 -33.58
CA HIS A 133 -4.88 40.99 -33.68
C HIS A 133 -5.91 40.75 -32.56
N LYS A 134 -6.52 41.87 -32.14
CA LYS A 134 -7.68 41.95 -31.24
C LYS A 134 -8.93 41.57 -32.01
N THR A 135 -9.53 40.42 -31.69
CA THR A 135 -10.93 40.14 -31.98
C THR A 135 -11.65 39.98 -30.66
N GLU A 136 -12.61 40.87 -30.41
CA GLU A 136 -13.47 40.82 -29.23
C GLU A 136 -14.40 39.61 -29.33
N VAL A 137 -14.35 38.72 -28.34
CA VAL A 137 -15.37 37.69 -28.15
C VAL A 137 -16.00 37.88 -26.79
N LYS A 138 -17.29 38.22 -26.83
CA LYS A 138 -18.21 38.37 -25.70
C LYS A 138 -18.18 37.10 -24.83
N GLN A 139 -18.10 37.30 -23.51
CA GLN A 139 -18.25 36.23 -22.53
C GLN A 139 -19.64 35.60 -22.67
N LEU A 140 -19.69 34.36 -23.16
CA LEU A 140 -20.84 33.50 -22.99
C LEU A 140 -20.42 32.35 -22.08
N ALA A 141 -20.98 32.31 -20.87
CA ALA A 141 -20.82 31.22 -19.93
C ALA A 141 -21.25 29.91 -20.62
N ARG A 142 -20.28 29.09 -21.03
CA ARG A 142 -20.54 27.72 -21.47
C ARG A 142 -20.47 26.82 -20.25
N SER A 143 -21.63 26.40 -19.79
CA SER A 143 -21.79 25.25 -18.91
C SER A 143 -21.09 24.03 -19.56
N PHE A 144 -20.35 23.29 -18.74
CA PHE A 144 -19.75 22.02 -19.16
C PHE A 144 -20.85 21.07 -19.61
N SER A 145 -21.05 20.97 -20.92
CA SER A 145 -21.93 19.98 -21.54
C SER A 145 -21.13 18.69 -21.71
N THR A 146 -21.56 17.63 -21.03
CA THR A 146 -21.04 16.26 -21.19
C THR A 146 -21.53 15.66 -22.50
N ARG A 147 -21.01 16.16 -23.63
CA ARG A 147 -21.15 15.49 -24.92
C ARG A 147 -19.79 15.42 -25.61
N ASP A 148 -19.50 14.21 -26.09
CA ASP A 148 -18.40 13.85 -27.00
C ASP A 148 -17.09 13.33 -26.40
N ILE A 149 -17.19 12.45 -25.39
CA ILE A 149 -16.14 11.43 -25.13
C ILE A 149 -16.32 10.21 -26.08
N SER A 150 -17.46 10.11 -26.76
CA SER A 150 -17.79 9.01 -27.69
C SER A 150 -16.88 8.93 -28.92
N HIS A 151 -16.12 9.98 -29.24
CA HIS A 151 -15.19 9.95 -30.36
C HIS A 151 -13.86 9.26 -30.02
N PHE A 152 -13.55 9.09 -28.73
CA PHE A 152 -12.30 8.44 -28.27
C PHE A 152 -12.33 6.91 -28.34
N PHE A 153 -13.52 6.31 -28.45
CA PHE A 153 -13.70 4.86 -28.43
C PHE A 153 -14.05 4.25 -29.80
N ARG A 154 -13.89 5.01 -30.90
CA ARG A 154 -14.41 4.58 -32.21
C ARG A 154 -13.41 3.91 -33.16
N ASP A 155 -12.11 3.96 -32.88
CA ASP A 155 -11.10 3.27 -33.71
C ASP A 155 -10.39 2.19 -32.91
N GLY A 156 -10.93 0.98 -32.99
CA GLY A 156 -10.32 -0.20 -32.38
C GLY A 156 -11.26 -1.41 -32.30
N SER A 157 -11.89 -1.78 -33.42
CA SER A 157 -12.62 -3.05 -33.53
C SER A 157 -12.30 -3.76 -34.84
N ASP A 158 -11.24 -4.56 -34.80
CA ASP A 158 -11.19 -5.86 -35.47
C ASP A 158 -10.84 -6.89 -34.38
N SER A 159 -11.86 -7.46 -33.72
CA SER A 159 -11.82 -8.85 -33.23
C SER A 159 -13.15 -9.24 -32.62
N ASP A 160 -13.74 -10.29 -33.18
CA ASP A 160 -14.96 -10.96 -32.75
C ASP A 160 -14.91 -11.41 -31.30
N GLY A 161 -15.96 -11.07 -30.53
CA GLY A 161 -16.12 -11.50 -29.14
C GLY A 161 -17.56 -11.36 -28.68
N SER A 162 -18.32 -12.44 -28.84
CA SER A 162 -19.76 -12.54 -28.65
C SER A 162 -20.21 -12.58 -27.18
N THR A 163 -21.46 -12.15 -26.92
CA THR A 163 -22.33 -12.46 -25.74
C THR A 163 -22.02 -11.71 -24.43
N SER A 164 -22.90 -10.90 -23.83
CA SER A 164 -24.25 -11.24 -23.34
C SER A 164 -25.04 -9.97 -22.97
N GLN A 165 -26.34 -10.00 -23.26
CA GLN A 165 -27.34 -9.00 -22.88
C GLN A 165 -27.65 -9.11 -21.38
N SER A 166 -27.68 -7.98 -20.65
CA SER A 166 -28.40 -7.89 -19.38
C SER A 166 -29.38 -6.71 -19.40
N SER A 167 -30.64 -7.07 -19.31
CA SER A 167 -31.85 -6.25 -19.30
C SER A 167 -31.87 -5.22 -18.18
N LYS A 168 -32.10 -3.94 -18.53
CA LYS A 168 -32.40 -2.86 -17.59
C LYS A 168 -33.82 -2.99 -17.08
N GLY A 169 -33.98 -3.36 -15.81
CA GLY A 169 -35.24 -3.28 -15.07
C GLY A 169 -35.53 -1.84 -14.66
N ASN A 170 -36.59 -1.27 -15.22
CA ASN A 170 -37.13 0.05 -14.92
C ASN A 170 -38.04 -0.05 -13.68
N ARG A 171 -37.74 0.66 -12.59
CA ARG A 171 -38.68 0.86 -11.48
C ARG A 171 -38.89 2.36 -11.27
N GLY A 172 -40.01 2.84 -11.83
CA GLY A 172 -40.52 4.18 -11.58
C GLY A 172 -40.93 4.35 -10.11
N ARG A 173 -40.53 5.47 -9.53
CA ARG A 173 -41.13 6.01 -8.31
C ARG A 173 -42.15 7.05 -8.74
N LYS A 174 -43.44 6.73 -8.61
CA LYS A 174 -44.50 7.74 -8.53
C LYS A 174 -44.35 8.47 -7.19
N ARG A 175 -44.35 9.79 -7.24
CA ARG A 175 -44.72 10.65 -6.11
C ARG A 175 -46.24 10.80 -6.19
N GLU A 176 -46.91 10.62 -5.07
CA GLU A 176 -48.27 11.11 -4.87
C GLU A 176 -48.21 12.22 -3.83
N ASP A 177 -49.03 13.23 -4.09
CA ASP A 177 -49.19 14.49 -3.38
C ASP A 177 -49.90 14.34 -2.03
#